data_AF-A0A679I4I7-F1
#
_entry.id   AF-A0A679I4I7-F1
#
_cell.length_a   1.000
_cell.length_b   1.000
_cell.length_c   1.000
_cell.angle_alpha   90.00
_cell.angle_beta   90.00
_cell.angle_gamma   90.00
#
_symmetry.space_group_name_H-M   'P 1'
#
loop_
_entity.id
_entity.type
_entity.pdbx_description
1 polymer ?
#
loop_
_entity_poly.entity_id
_entity_poly.type
_entity_poly.pdbx_seq_one_letter_code
_entity_poly.pdbx_strand_id
1 'polypeptide(L)'
;MMKIPDNPHGGRTLIVDGQDPRAYQKPSEALKEAEERDQIFVKPGMYEDKVFVAERPIFLIGAGRDAVQIYSRRGGPLYLQQVKTGRISGITFRYVGSDQHSAMNLLDSTCVVTQCRAKEGILSGVVIYGPSSRPTFVDNEVCDNRESGIFVFAGAQPRVADNICRNNHHFGIAVRDAGSRPELVRNHCCENMLSGILLFHHAEAFLMDNRCAGNMHWGMVITPDASATPGADQLVNSNVFYPNPRGTILVTDSPLAEIGR
;
A
#
# COMPACT_ATOMS: atom_id res chain seq x y z
N MET A 1 -25.87 5.20 17.75
CA MET A 1 -25.90 4.31 16.57
C MET A 1 -24.88 4.83 15.57
N MET A 2 -23.99 3.98 15.06
CA MET A 2 -23.02 4.38 14.02
C MET A 2 -23.79 4.68 12.72
N LYS A 3 -23.52 5.82 12.08
CA LYS A 3 -24.14 6.19 10.81
C LYS A 3 -23.54 5.31 9.70
N ILE A 4 -24.40 4.61 8.95
CA ILE A 4 -24.01 3.89 7.74
C ILE A 4 -23.74 4.95 6.65
N PRO A 5 -22.59 4.90 5.96
CA PRO A 5 -22.29 5.85 4.90
C PRO A 5 -23.27 5.68 3.74
N ASP A 6 -23.68 6.80 3.14
CA ASP A 6 -24.50 6.78 1.94
C ASP A 6 -23.74 6.08 0.80
N ASN A 7 -24.45 5.33 -0.05
CA ASN A 7 -23.86 4.74 -1.25
C ASN A 7 -24.00 5.71 -2.43
N PRO A 8 -22.91 6.36 -2.89
CA PRO A 8 -22.98 7.33 -3.98
C PRO A 8 -23.20 6.68 -5.36
N HIS A 9 -23.13 5.35 -5.46
CA HIS A 9 -23.28 4.61 -6.71
C HIS A 9 -24.72 4.15 -6.99
N GLY A 10 -25.64 4.39 -6.06
CA GLY A 10 -27.06 4.09 -6.22
C GLY A 10 -27.43 2.60 -6.10
N GLY A 11 -26.49 1.74 -5.72
CA GLY A 11 -26.76 0.34 -5.37
C GLY A 11 -27.09 0.15 -3.89
N ARG A 12 -27.19 -1.11 -3.47
CA ARG A 12 -27.44 -1.49 -2.07
C ARG A 12 -26.21 -1.19 -1.20
N THR A 13 -26.42 -1.13 0.10
CA THR A 13 -25.31 -1.18 1.08
C THR A 13 -25.38 -2.50 1.82
N LEU A 14 -24.44 -3.40 1.53
CA LEU A 14 -24.30 -4.69 2.19
C LEU A 14 -23.54 -4.48 3.51
N ILE A 15 -24.18 -4.82 4.63
CA ILE A 15 -23.62 -4.58 5.96
C ILE A 15 -22.87 -5.81 6.44
N VAL A 16 -21.61 -5.62 6.81
CA VAL A 16 -20.77 -6.64 7.43
C VAL A 16 -20.63 -6.34 8.92
N ASP A 17 -21.10 -7.27 9.76
CA ASP A 17 -21.09 -7.16 11.22
C ASP A 17 -20.97 -8.56 11.82
N GLY A 18 -19.78 -8.91 12.34
CA GLY A 18 -19.50 -10.24 12.89
C GLY A 18 -20.22 -10.55 14.20
N GLN A 19 -21.04 -9.62 14.72
CA GLN A 19 -21.83 -9.79 15.94
C GLN A 19 -23.35 -9.74 15.68
N ASP A 20 -23.80 -9.22 14.53
CA ASP A 20 -25.23 -9.22 14.16
C ASP A 20 -25.53 -10.40 13.23
N PRO A 21 -26.29 -11.42 13.65
CA PRO A 21 -26.61 -12.58 12.82
C PRO A 21 -27.47 -12.25 11.60
N ARG A 22 -28.02 -11.04 11.51
CA ARG A 22 -28.80 -10.57 10.34
C ARG A 22 -27.93 -9.88 9.28
N ALA A 23 -26.64 -9.67 9.57
CA ALA A 23 -25.67 -9.08 8.67
C ALA A 23 -24.73 -10.15 8.10
N TYR A 24 -23.97 -9.81 7.07
CA TYR A 24 -22.88 -10.67 6.60
C TYR A 24 -21.82 -10.76 7.71
N GLN A 25 -21.34 -11.97 7.98
CA GLN A 25 -20.36 -12.18 9.05
C GLN A 25 -18.95 -11.81 8.59
N LYS A 26 -18.70 -11.86 7.28
CA LYS A 26 -17.40 -11.55 6.69
C LYS A 26 -17.50 -10.67 5.44
N PRO A 27 -16.49 -9.82 5.16
CA PRO A 27 -16.39 -9.07 3.92
C PRO A 27 -16.52 -9.93 2.65
N SER A 28 -15.91 -11.11 2.62
CA SER A 28 -15.95 -12.02 1.47
C SER A 28 -17.32 -12.64 1.23
N GLU A 29 -18.18 -12.73 2.25
CA GLU A 29 -19.57 -13.19 2.10
C GLU A 29 -20.41 -12.12 1.42
N ALA A 30 -20.36 -10.88 1.91
CA ALA A 30 -21.01 -9.73 1.27
C ALA A 30 -20.52 -9.57 -0.18
N LEU A 31 -19.22 -9.75 -0.40
CA LEU A 31 -18.60 -9.64 -1.72
C LEU A 31 -19.13 -10.67 -2.73
N LYS A 32 -19.55 -11.86 -2.31
CA LYS A 32 -20.16 -12.87 -3.21
C LYS A 32 -21.50 -12.42 -3.77
N GLU A 33 -22.24 -11.61 -3.01
CA GLU A 33 -23.58 -11.13 -3.37
C GLU A 33 -23.58 -9.71 -3.93
N ALA A 34 -22.46 -9.00 -3.81
CA ALA A 34 -22.30 -7.64 -4.29
C ALA A 34 -22.39 -7.54 -5.82
N GLU A 35 -23.29 -6.69 -6.28
CA GLU A 35 -23.43 -6.26 -7.68
C GLU A 35 -22.54 -5.04 -7.97
N GLU A 36 -22.45 -4.63 -9.24
CA GLU A 36 -21.49 -3.60 -9.70
C GLU A 36 -21.61 -2.25 -8.99
N ARG A 37 -22.81 -1.88 -8.51
CA ARG A 37 -23.08 -0.60 -7.84
C ARG A 37 -23.23 -0.73 -6.33
N ASP A 38 -23.11 -1.93 -5.80
CA ASP A 38 -23.26 -2.17 -4.37
C ASP A 38 -22.03 -1.70 -3.60
N GLN A 39 -22.27 -1.18 -2.40
CA GLN A 39 -21.24 -0.83 -1.42
C GLN A 39 -21.26 -1.85 -0.29
N ILE A 40 -20.09 -2.31 0.13
CA ILE A 40 -19.92 -3.11 1.32
C ILE A 40 -19.47 -2.18 2.45
N PHE A 41 -20.26 -2.08 3.51
CA PHE A 41 -19.88 -1.35 4.71
C PHE A 41 -19.50 -2.31 5.83
N VAL A 42 -18.24 -2.25 6.27
CA VAL A 42 -17.69 -3.06 7.35
C VAL A 42 -17.72 -2.28 8.65
N LYS A 43 -18.53 -2.75 9.60
CA LYS A 43 -18.60 -2.18 10.94
C LYS A 43 -17.33 -2.48 11.77
N PRO A 44 -17.14 -1.80 12.91
CA PRO A 44 -16.04 -2.09 13.81
C PRO A 44 -15.98 -3.57 14.18
N GLY A 45 -14.77 -4.13 14.13
CA GLY A 45 -14.57 -5.55 14.39
C GLY A 45 -13.28 -6.09 13.81
N MET A 46 -12.98 -7.32 14.21
CA MET A 46 -11.87 -8.11 13.67
C MET A 46 -12.44 -9.27 12.86
N TYR A 47 -12.00 -9.37 11.61
CA TYR A 47 -12.55 -10.31 10.64
C TYR A 47 -11.42 -11.21 10.11
N GLU A 48 -11.46 -12.50 10.44
CA GLU A 48 -10.57 -13.47 9.80
C GLU A 48 -11.09 -13.82 8.41
N ASP A 49 -10.51 -13.17 7.40
CA ASP A 49 -11.04 -13.21 6.05
C ASP A 49 -9.98 -12.89 4.98
N LYS A 50 -10.31 -13.23 3.74
CA LYS A 50 -9.53 -12.89 2.54
C LYS A 50 -10.44 -12.22 1.52
N VAL A 51 -10.16 -10.96 1.23
CA VAL A 51 -10.84 -10.18 0.20
C VAL A 51 -10.08 -10.37 -1.12
N PHE A 52 -10.63 -11.22 -1.99
CA PHE A 52 -10.13 -11.42 -3.35
C PHE A 52 -11.14 -10.87 -4.36
N VAL A 53 -10.69 -9.98 -5.24
CA VAL A 53 -11.51 -9.43 -6.32
C VAL A 53 -10.74 -9.53 -7.63
N ALA A 54 -11.38 -10.09 -8.65
CA ALA A 54 -10.86 -10.15 -10.00
C ALA A 54 -11.88 -9.56 -10.99
N GLU A 55 -11.41 -8.72 -11.91
CA GLU A 55 -12.12 -8.31 -13.13
C GLU A 55 -13.51 -7.68 -12.91
N ARG A 56 -13.76 -7.08 -11.75
CA ARG A 56 -15.02 -6.41 -11.40
C ARG A 56 -14.80 -5.25 -10.43
N PRO A 57 -15.74 -4.29 -10.31
CA PRO A 57 -15.60 -3.20 -9.36
C PRO A 57 -15.72 -3.66 -7.90
N ILE A 58 -15.17 -2.85 -6.99
CA ILE A 58 -15.31 -3.04 -5.54
C ILE A 58 -15.47 -1.68 -4.82
N PHE A 59 -16.48 -1.58 -3.97
CA PHE A 59 -16.67 -0.45 -3.05
C PHE A 59 -16.70 -0.97 -1.62
N LEU A 60 -15.55 -1.06 -0.97
CA LEU A 60 -15.37 -1.65 0.35
C LEU A 60 -14.98 -0.58 1.37
N ILE A 61 -15.91 -0.22 2.24
CA ILE A 61 -15.79 0.91 3.16
C ILE A 61 -15.83 0.39 4.60
N GLY A 62 -14.74 0.54 5.34
CA GLY A 62 -14.71 0.29 6.77
C GLY A 62 -15.12 1.52 7.57
N ALA A 63 -15.59 1.29 8.79
CA ALA A 63 -15.92 2.32 9.78
C ALA A 63 -14.71 3.16 10.26
N GLY A 64 -13.50 2.85 9.79
CA GLY A 64 -12.25 3.52 10.15
C GLY A 64 -11.13 2.50 10.38
N ARG A 65 -9.91 2.80 9.91
CA ARG A 65 -8.79 1.84 9.97
C ARG A 65 -8.45 1.39 11.39
N ASP A 66 -8.71 2.22 12.40
CA ASP A 66 -8.48 1.87 13.81
C ASP A 66 -9.63 1.07 14.43
N ALA A 67 -10.79 1.00 13.76
CA ALA A 67 -11.97 0.28 14.22
C ALA A 67 -12.19 -1.05 13.47
N VAL A 68 -11.72 -1.16 12.23
CA VAL A 68 -11.93 -2.33 11.36
C VAL A 68 -10.60 -2.98 11.02
N GLN A 69 -10.45 -4.26 11.36
CA GLN A 69 -9.30 -5.06 10.97
C GLN A 69 -9.73 -6.34 10.24
N ILE A 70 -9.28 -6.48 8.99
CA ILE A 70 -9.33 -7.72 8.24
C ILE A 70 -7.97 -8.40 8.35
N TYR A 71 -7.93 -9.63 8.84
CA TYR A 71 -6.70 -10.38 8.97
C TYR A 71 -6.80 -11.78 8.38
N SER A 72 -5.66 -12.34 8.00
CA SER A 72 -5.58 -13.71 7.46
C SER A 72 -4.30 -14.40 7.88
N ARG A 73 -4.40 -15.69 8.19
CA ARG A 73 -3.26 -16.57 8.50
C ARG A 73 -2.82 -17.43 7.31
N ARG A 74 -3.63 -17.48 6.24
CA ARG A 74 -3.45 -18.43 5.11
C ARG A 74 -3.10 -17.76 3.78
N GLY A 75 -2.89 -16.45 3.79
CA GLY A 75 -2.68 -15.65 2.58
C GLY A 75 -2.82 -14.16 2.83
N GLY A 76 -2.37 -13.35 1.88
CA GLY A 76 -2.59 -11.90 1.93
C GLY A 76 -4.09 -11.56 2.07
N PRO A 77 -4.50 -10.76 3.07
CA PRO A 77 -5.90 -10.46 3.35
C PRO A 77 -6.59 -9.61 2.27
N LEU A 78 -5.84 -8.86 1.45
CA LEU A 78 -6.37 -8.16 0.27
C LEU A 78 -5.60 -8.55 -0.99
N TYR A 79 -6.35 -8.94 -2.03
CA TYR A 79 -5.82 -9.20 -3.36
C TYR A 79 -6.77 -8.69 -4.44
N LEU A 80 -6.30 -7.72 -5.22
CA LEU A 80 -7.01 -7.15 -6.35
C LEU A 80 -6.32 -7.54 -7.65
N GLN A 81 -7.08 -8.07 -8.59
CA GLN A 81 -6.59 -8.47 -9.90
C GLN A 81 -7.45 -7.82 -10.98
N GLN A 82 -6.84 -7.00 -11.83
CA GLN A 82 -7.51 -6.37 -12.97
C GLN A 82 -8.78 -5.59 -12.57
N VAL A 83 -8.81 -5.02 -11.36
CA VAL A 83 -9.92 -4.22 -10.85
C VAL A 83 -9.82 -2.80 -11.41
N LYS A 84 -10.69 -2.46 -12.37
CA LYS A 84 -10.61 -1.18 -13.10
C LYS A 84 -11.28 0.00 -12.41
N THR A 85 -12.25 -0.28 -11.54
CA THR A 85 -12.98 0.75 -10.81
C THR A 85 -13.18 0.28 -9.38
N GLY A 86 -13.02 1.15 -8.41
CA GLY A 86 -13.33 0.81 -7.04
C GLY A 86 -12.73 1.74 -6.02
N ARG A 87 -13.23 1.64 -4.80
CA ARG A 87 -12.73 2.32 -3.63
C ARG A 87 -12.64 1.35 -2.47
N ILE A 88 -11.47 1.30 -1.84
CA ILE A 88 -11.28 0.62 -0.56
C ILE A 88 -10.83 1.66 0.45
N SER A 89 -11.55 1.80 1.56
CA SER A 89 -11.18 2.78 2.57
C SER A 89 -11.51 2.42 4.00
N GLY A 90 -10.72 2.95 4.95
CA GLY A 90 -11.05 2.89 6.37
C GLY A 90 -10.88 1.50 6.98
N ILE A 91 -9.91 0.71 6.50
CA ILE A 91 -9.71 -0.68 6.95
C ILE A 91 -8.22 -0.95 7.22
N THR A 92 -7.92 -1.61 8.33
CA THR A 92 -6.62 -2.26 8.55
C THR A 92 -6.62 -3.65 7.92
N PHE A 93 -5.62 -3.95 7.09
CA PHE A 93 -5.32 -5.25 6.56
C PHE A 93 -4.04 -5.78 7.21
N ARG A 94 -4.15 -6.91 7.90
CA ARG A 94 -3.06 -7.50 8.68
C ARG A 94 -2.80 -8.93 8.25
N TYR A 95 -1.59 -9.25 7.84
CA TYR A 95 -1.20 -10.65 7.65
C TYR A 95 -0.67 -11.24 8.96
N VAL A 96 -1.06 -12.49 9.28
CA VAL A 96 -0.73 -13.18 10.55
C VAL A 96 -0.29 -14.63 10.28
N GLY A 97 0.27 -14.90 9.10
CA GLY A 97 0.77 -16.22 8.73
C GLY A 97 2.30 -16.31 8.81
N SER A 98 2.82 -17.51 8.56
CA SER A 98 4.26 -17.80 8.48
C SER A 98 4.82 -17.74 7.06
N ASP A 99 3.94 -17.83 6.05
CA ASP A 99 4.34 -17.88 4.64
C ASP A 99 4.61 -16.49 4.08
N GLN A 100 5.28 -16.44 2.93
CA GLN A 100 5.71 -15.23 2.25
C GLN A 100 4.51 -14.50 1.60
N HIS A 101 3.84 -13.66 2.38
CA HIS A 101 2.72 -12.85 1.90
C HIS A 101 2.79 -11.40 2.33
N SER A 102 2.38 -10.54 1.40
CA SER A 102 2.06 -9.13 1.62
C SER A 102 0.65 -8.97 2.20
N ALA A 103 0.42 -7.88 2.93
CA ALA A 103 -0.92 -7.57 3.45
C ALA A 103 -1.88 -7.18 2.30
N MET A 104 -1.40 -6.43 1.31
CA MET A 104 -2.18 -6.02 0.14
C MET A 104 -1.44 -6.30 -1.16
N ASN A 105 -2.16 -6.83 -2.15
CA ASN A 105 -1.66 -7.08 -3.50
C ASN A 105 -2.56 -6.40 -4.53
N LEU A 106 -1.99 -5.54 -5.37
CA LEU A 106 -2.69 -4.81 -6.43
C LEU A 106 -2.07 -5.13 -7.79
N LEU A 107 -2.65 -6.09 -8.49
CA LEU A 107 -2.24 -6.54 -9.82
C LEU A 107 -3.11 -5.90 -10.89
N ASP A 108 -2.50 -5.15 -11.82
CA ASP A 108 -3.17 -4.58 -13.01
C ASP A 108 -4.47 -3.82 -12.72
N SER A 109 -4.54 -3.22 -11.53
CA SER A 109 -5.73 -2.57 -10.98
C SER A 109 -5.58 -1.04 -10.95
N THR A 110 -6.69 -0.32 -11.00
CA THR A 110 -6.73 1.15 -11.10
C THR A 110 -7.66 1.79 -10.05
N CYS A 111 -8.01 1.03 -9.01
CA CYS A 111 -8.85 1.47 -7.90
C CYS A 111 -8.18 2.53 -7.01
N VAL A 112 -9.00 3.18 -6.18
CA VAL A 112 -8.54 4.06 -5.10
C VAL A 112 -8.45 3.25 -3.80
N VAL A 113 -7.30 3.26 -3.14
CA VAL A 113 -7.12 2.73 -1.78
C VAL A 113 -6.69 3.87 -0.87
N THR A 114 -7.48 4.14 0.16
CA THR A 114 -7.25 5.31 1.01
C THR A 114 -7.72 5.15 2.44
N GLN A 115 -7.08 5.81 3.39
CA GLN A 115 -7.44 5.71 4.81
C GLN A 115 -7.36 4.27 5.34
N CYS A 116 -6.52 3.43 4.71
CA CYS A 116 -6.29 2.07 5.12
C CYS A 116 -4.96 1.95 5.89
N ARG A 117 -4.78 0.80 6.56
CA ARG A 117 -3.49 0.41 7.13
C ARG A 117 -3.08 -0.96 6.60
N ALA A 118 -1.86 -1.11 6.10
CA ALA A 118 -1.27 -2.40 5.74
C ALA A 118 -0.15 -2.74 6.73
N LYS A 119 -0.25 -3.85 7.45
CA LYS A 119 0.75 -4.18 8.46
C LYS A 119 1.05 -5.67 8.64
N GLU A 120 2.24 -5.93 9.18
CA GLU A 120 2.73 -7.27 9.53
C GLU A 120 2.77 -8.25 8.34
N GLY A 121 2.99 -7.73 7.13
CA GLY A 121 3.41 -8.54 6.00
C GLY A 121 4.76 -9.22 6.26
N ILE A 122 4.86 -10.50 5.92
CA ILE A 122 6.16 -11.22 5.95
C ILE A 122 7.00 -10.83 4.72
N LEU A 123 6.34 -10.47 3.63
CA LEU A 123 6.94 -9.71 2.53
C LEU A 123 6.73 -8.21 2.75
N SER A 124 6.90 -7.42 1.68
CA SER A 124 6.52 -6.02 1.67
C SER A 124 5.04 -5.85 2.02
N GLY A 125 4.66 -4.78 2.74
CA GLY A 125 3.29 -4.61 3.24
C GLY A 125 2.26 -4.50 2.11
N VAL A 126 2.61 -3.75 1.07
CA VAL A 126 1.81 -3.54 -0.14
C VAL A 126 2.68 -3.81 -1.35
N VAL A 127 2.19 -4.65 -2.27
CA VAL A 127 2.78 -4.82 -3.60
C VAL A 127 1.84 -4.29 -4.68
N ILE A 128 2.36 -3.43 -5.55
CA ILE A 128 1.64 -2.86 -6.69
C ILE A 128 2.42 -3.23 -7.95
N TYR A 129 1.81 -4.04 -8.81
CA TYR A 129 2.55 -4.62 -9.94
C TYR A 129 1.67 -4.89 -11.15
N GLY A 130 2.32 -5.03 -12.30
CA GLY A 130 1.69 -5.26 -13.60
C GLY A 130 1.62 -3.99 -14.45
N PRO A 131 1.77 -4.12 -15.79
CA PRO A 131 1.92 -2.99 -16.70
C PRO A 131 0.67 -2.10 -16.79
N SER A 132 -0.49 -2.62 -16.37
CA SER A 132 -1.76 -1.88 -16.33
C SER A 132 -2.11 -1.35 -14.93
N SER A 133 -1.23 -1.55 -13.94
CA SER A 133 -1.50 -1.13 -12.56
C SER A 133 -1.29 0.38 -12.42
N ARG A 134 -2.38 1.11 -12.20
CA ARG A 134 -2.43 2.58 -12.02
C ARG A 134 -3.32 2.98 -10.83
N PRO A 135 -3.23 2.32 -9.65
CA PRO A 135 -4.09 2.69 -8.54
C PRO A 135 -3.71 4.06 -7.96
N THR A 136 -4.69 4.73 -7.36
CA THR A 136 -4.43 5.87 -6.47
C THR A 136 -4.36 5.35 -5.03
N PHE A 137 -3.16 5.31 -4.46
CA PHE A 137 -2.88 4.85 -3.12
C PHE A 137 -2.54 6.04 -2.22
N VAL A 138 -3.53 6.55 -1.47
CA VAL A 138 -3.43 7.86 -0.79
C VAL A 138 -3.92 7.86 0.66
N ASP A 139 -3.25 8.59 1.56
CA ASP A 139 -3.64 8.68 2.98
C ASP A 139 -3.72 7.30 3.67
N ASN A 140 -2.74 6.43 3.38
CA ASN A 140 -2.62 5.13 4.04
C ASN A 140 -1.44 5.09 4.99
N GLU A 141 -1.49 4.15 5.91
CA GLU A 141 -0.36 3.79 6.78
C GLU A 141 0.16 2.40 6.41
N VAL A 142 1.46 2.28 6.19
CA VAL A 142 2.10 1.00 5.84
C VAL A 142 3.25 0.73 6.79
N CYS A 143 3.06 -0.20 7.72
CA CYS A 143 3.94 -0.33 8.87
C CYS A 143 4.22 -1.76 9.33
N ASP A 144 5.31 -1.93 10.08
CA ASP A 144 5.68 -3.18 10.76
C ASP A 144 5.80 -4.38 9.81
N ASN A 145 6.22 -4.15 8.55
CA ASN A 145 6.42 -5.21 7.55
C ASN A 145 7.87 -5.69 7.55
N ARG A 146 8.09 -6.97 7.23
CA ARG A 146 9.43 -7.60 7.23
C ARG A 146 10.30 -7.29 6.02
N GLU A 147 9.75 -6.64 5.00
CA GLU A 147 10.53 -6.07 3.91
C GLU A 147 10.21 -4.57 3.78
N SER A 148 9.88 -4.10 2.58
CA SER A 148 9.53 -2.69 2.35
C SER A 148 8.08 -2.41 2.73
N GLY A 149 7.74 -1.16 3.01
CA GLY A 149 6.34 -0.78 3.17
C GLY A 149 5.56 -0.99 1.88
N ILE A 150 5.84 -0.17 0.88
CA ILE A 150 5.22 -0.24 -0.46
C ILE A 150 6.28 -0.67 -1.47
N PHE A 151 5.98 -1.66 -2.30
CA PHE A 151 6.84 -2.12 -3.37
C PHE A 151 6.13 -2.04 -4.73
N VAL A 152 6.67 -1.21 -5.64
CA VAL A 152 6.14 -0.97 -6.99
C VAL A 152 7.08 -1.60 -8.02
N PHE A 153 6.56 -2.47 -8.89
CA PHE A 153 7.39 -3.16 -9.88
C PHE A 153 6.60 -3.64 -11.11
N ALA A 154 7.29 -4.30 -12.06
CA ALA A 154 6.69 -4.90 -13.26
C ALA A 154 5.81 -3.94 -14.08
N GLY A 155 6.25 -2.70 -14.29
CA GLY A 155 5.56 -1.74 -15.17
C GLY A 155 4.41 -0.97 -14.52
N ALA A 156 4.26 -1.07 -13.20
CA ALA A 156 3.23 -0.35 -12.46
C ALA A 156 3.54 1.15 -12.38
N GLN A 157 2.51 1.99 -12.50
CA GLN A 157 2.64 3.46 -12.42
C GLN A 157 1.53 4.02 -11.53
N PRO A 158 1.49 3.65 -10.24
CA PRO A 158 0.52 4.17 -9.29
C PRO A 158 0.78 5.64 -8.96
N ARG A 159 -0.27 6.33 -8.50
CA ARG A 159 -0.10 7.55 -7.71
C ARG A 159 -0.06 7.16 -6.23
N VAL A 160 1.09 7.30 -5.59
CA VAL A 160 1.32 7.01 -4.17
C VAL A 160 1.55 8.33 -3.46
N ALA A 161 0.56 8.80 -2.71
CA ALA A 161 0.65 10.12 -2.09
C ALA A 161 0.15 10.19 -0.65
N ASP A 162 0.69 11.12 0.13
CA ASP A 162 0.19 11.40 1.48
C ASP A 162 0.17 10.16 2.40
N ASN A 163 1.00 9.15 2.12
CA ASN A 163 1.08 7.93 2.93
C ASN A 163 2.17 8.04 3.99
N ILE A 164 2.01 7.29 5.08
CA ILE A 164 3.05 7.10 6.09
C ILE A 164 3.59 5.68 5.95
N CYS A 165 4.89 5.54 5.67
CA CYS A 165 5.59 4.27 5.60
C CYS A 165 6.61 4.20 6.74
N ARG A 166 6.31 3.43 7.78
CA ARG A 166 7.11 3.43 9.02
C ARG A 166 7.39 2.06 9.61
N ASN A 167 8.51 1.92 10.33
CA ASN A 167 8.88 0.67 11.01
C ASN A 167 8.91 -0.55 10.08
N ASN A 168 9.21 -0.36 8.80
CA ASN A 168 9.43 -1.47 7.88
C ASN A 168 10.89 -1.91 7.95
N HIS A 169 11.14 -3.22 7.82
CA HIS A 169 12.47 -3.79 8.01
C HIS A 169 13.44 -3.45 6.88
N HIS A 170 12.94 -3.21 5.66
CA HIS A 170 13.74 -2.69 4.56
C HIS A 170 13.47 -1.19 4.35
N PHE A 171 12.80 -0.84 3.25
CA PHE A 171 12.58 0.54 2.83
C PHE A 171 11.15 0.99 3.16
N GLY A 172 10.92 2.29 3.29
CA GLY A 172 9.55 2.81 3.33
C GLY A 172 8.82 2.53 2.01
N ILE A 173 9.43 2.94 0.90
CA ILE A 173 8.93 2.70 -0.47
C ILE A 173 10.07 2.19 -1.35
N ALA A 174 9.85 1.13 -2.13
CA ALA A 174 10.80 0.63 -3.12
C ALA A 174 10.14 0.61 -4.52
N VAL A 175 10.92 0.94 -5.55
CA VAL A 175 10.48 0.91 -6.95
C VAL A 175 11.52 0.19 -7.79
N ARG A 176 11.08 -0.78 -8.60
CA ARG A 176 11.94 -1.65 -9.39
C ARG A 176 11.45 -1.82 -10.83
N ASP A 177 12.38 -2.14 -11.71
CA ASP A 177 12.19 -2.58 -13.09
C ASP A 177 11.87 -1.44 -14.05
N ALA A 178 12.35 -1.59 -15.29
CA ALA A 178 12.02 -0.69 -16.39
C ALA A 178 10.50 -0.60 -16.60
N GLY A 179 10.02 0.61 -16.86
CA GLY A 179 8.60 0.88 -17.10
C GLY A 179 7.75 1.06 -15.83
N SER A 180 8.29 0.75 -14.65
CA SER A 180 7.68 1.17 -13.38
C SER A 180 7.94 2.67 -13.19
N ARG A 181 6.86 3.46 -13.11
CA ARG A 181 6.90 4.93 -13.12
C ARG A 181 5.91 5.57 -12.12
N PRO A 182 5.98 5.26 -10.82
CA PRO A 182 5.06 5.84 -9.86
C PRO A 182 5.24 7.35 -9.69
N GLU A 183 4.13 8.01 -9.35
CA GLU A 183 4.16 9.35 -8.76
C GLU A 183 4.21 9.22 -7.24
N LEU A 184 5.35 9.54 -6.64
CA LEU A 184 5.57 9.53 -5.19
C LEU A 184 5.52 10.96 -4.66
N VAL A 185 4.41 11.33 -4.02
CA VAL A 185 4.14 12.72 -3.62
C VAL A 185 3.76 12.85 -2.16
N ARG A 186 4.46 13.68 -1.37
CA ARG A 186 4.11 13.93 0.06
C ARG A 186 4.03 12.68 0.94
N ASN A 187 4.75 11.62 0.59
CA ASN A 187 4.84 10.45 1.48
C ASN A 187 5.83 10.73 2.62
N HIS A 188 5.55 10.20 3.79
CA HIS A 188 6.44 10.25 4.95
C HIS A 188 7.03 8.86 5.18
N CYS A 189 8.31 8.68 4.82
CA CYS A 189 9.07 7.46 5.06
C CYS A 189 9.96 7.67 6.30
N CYS A 190 9.61 7.04 7.41
CA CYS A 190 10.32 7.23 8.67
C CYS A 190 10.56 5.94 9.45
N GLU A 191 11.60 5.92 10.28
CA GLU A 191 11.85 4.80 11.21
C GLU A 191 11.97 3.43 10.52
N ASN A 192 12.31 3.39 9.21
CA ASN A 192 12.57 2.14 8.51
C ASN A 192 14.00 1.67 8.79
N MET A 193 14.20 0.36 8.86
CA MET A 193 15.49 -0.22 9.27
C MET A 193 16.57 -0.16 8.18
N LEU A 194 16.21 0.14 6.92
CA LEU A 194 17.16 0.60 5.91
C LEU A 194 16.94 2.09 5.62
N SER A 195 16.45 2.42 4.42
CA SER A 195 16.32 3.80 3.94
C SER A 195 14.85 4.19 3.68
N GLY A 196 14.58 5.47 3.49
CA GLY A 196 13.22 5.94 3.22
C GLY A 196 12.67 5.44 1.89
N ILE A 197 13.30 5.82 0.77
CA ILE A 197 12.87 5.44 -0.58
C ILE A 197 14.02 4.80 -1.36
N LEU A 198 13.75 3.70 -2.08
CA LEU A 198 14.68 3.05 -2.99
C LEU A 198 14.17 3.08 -4.44
N LEU A 199 14.98 3.55 -5.39
CA LEU A 199 14.79 3.36 -6.83
C LEU A 199 15.93 2.49 -7.40
N PHE A 200 15.60 1.39 -8.09
CA PHE A 200 16.62 0.48 -8.62
C PHE A 200 16.18 -0.31 -9.85
N HIS A 201 17.15 -0.90 -10.59
CA HIS A 201 16.93 -1.70 -11.79
C HIS A 201 16.08 -0.99 -12.85
N HIS A 202 16.60 0.13 -13.40
CA HIS A 202 15.91 0.92 -14.42
C HIS A 202 14.54 1.51 -14.03
N ALA A 203 14.20 1.52 -12.74
CA ALA A 203 12.99 2.17 -12.27
C ALA A 203 13.01 3.67 -12.57
N GLU A 204 11.84 4.24 -12.87
CA GLU A 204 11.67 5.69 -12.98
C GLU A 204 10.67 6.15 -11.92
N ALA A 205 10.79 7.36 -11.39
CA ALA A 205 9.77 7.87 -10.47
C ALA A 205 9.73 9.40 -10.44
N PHE A 206 8.52 9.95 -10.29
CA PHE A 206 8.35 11.35 -9.91
C PHE A 206 8.40 11.46 -8.38
N LEU A 207 9.27 12.32 -7.84
CA LEU A 207 9.57 12.42 -6.41
C LEU A 207 9.45 13.88 -5.94
N MET A 208 8.31 14.20 -5.32
CA MET A 208 8.00 15.57 -4.88
C MET A 208 7.44 15.61 -3.45
N ASP A 209 7.93 16.55 -2.65
CA ASP A 209 7.51 16.85 -1.28
C ASP A 209 7.53 15.65 -0.32
N ASN A 210 8.26 14.57 -0.64
CA ASN A 210 8.36 13.43 0.25
C ASN A 210 9.24 13.79 1.46
N ARG A 211 8.88 13.25 2.62
CA ARG A 211 9.63 13.41 3.86
C ARG A 211 10.34 12.12 4.21
N CYS A 212 11.67 12.15 4.28
CA CYS A 212 12.47 11.02 4.75
C CYS A 212 13.17 11.37 6.06
N ALA A 213 12.84 10.66 7.15
CA ALA A 213 13.27 11.03 8.50
C ALA A 213 13.53 9.83 9.40
N GLY A 214 14.68 9.78 10.09
CA GLY A 214 14.93 8.77 11.12
C GLY A 214 14.94 7.32 10.60
N ASN A 215 15.16 7.10 9.30
CA ASN A 215 15.49 5.78 8.80
C ASN A 215 16.91 5.44 9.24
N MET A 216 17.25 4.17 9.42
CA MET A 216 18.55 3.78 10.00
C MET A 216 19.73 4.02 9.05
N HIS A 217 19.50 4.05 7.74
CA HIS A 217 20.52 4.27 6.73
C HIS A 217 20.39 5.66 6.10
N TRP A 218 19.86 5.75 4.88
CA TRP A 218 19.78 6.97 4.08
C TRP A 218 18.33 7.46 3.98
N GLY A 219 18.14 8.72 3.59
CA GLY A 219 16.81 9.19 3.19
C GLY A 219 16.32 8.51 1.91
N MET A 220 17.12 8.56 0.85
CA MET A 220 16.87 7.88 -0.42
C MET A 220 18.09 7.11 -0.92
N VAL A 221 17.86 6.02 -1.64
CA VAL A 221 18.88 5.23 -2.34
C VAL A 221 18.46 5.09 -3.80
N ILE A 222 19.38 5.33 -4.73
CA ILE A 222 19.12 5.29 -6.17
C ILE A 222 20.26 4.53 -6.86
N THR A 223 19.95 3.67 -7.83
CA THR A 223 21.00 3.08 -8.68
C THR A 223 21.31 3.97 -9.89
N PRO A 224 22.55 3.93 -10.45
CA PRO A 224 22.91 4.77 -11.59
C PRO A 224 22.03 4.59 -12.83
N ASP A 225 21.41 3.42 -12.97
CA ASP A 225 20.53 3.06 -14.07
C ASP A 225 19.05 3.44 -13.85
N ALA A 226 18.67 3.91 -12.65
CA ALA A 226 17.34 4.42 -12.33
C ALA A 226 17.22 5.92 -12.62
N SER A 227 16.00 6.39 -12.88
CA SER A 227 15.73 7.79 -13.22
C SER A 227 14.75 8.44 -12.25
N ALA A 228 15.16 9.52 -11.62
CA ALA A 228 14.28 10.35 -10.79
C ALA A 228 13.84 11.60 -11.56
N THR A 229 12.63 12.06 -11.32
CA THR A 229 12.16 13.39 -11.73
C THR A 229 11.61 14.15 -10.53
N PRO A 230 12.20 15.29 -10.12
CA PRO A 230 13.44 15.89 -10.60
C PRO A 230 14.67 14.97 -10.52
N GLY A 231 15.75 15.32 -11.23
CA GLY A 231 16.98 14.53 -11.25
C GLY A 231 17.58 14.34 -9.85
N ALA A 232 18.42 13.31 -9.67
CA ALA A 232 18.95 12.93 -8.34
C ALA A 232 19.64 14.08 -7.59
N ASP A 233 20.32 14.98 -8.31
CA ASP A 233 20.96 16.20 -7.81
C ASP A 233 19.97 17.27 -7.33
N GLN A 234 18.74 17.24 -7.84
CA GLN A 234 17.66 18.17 -7.51
C GLN A 234 16.72 17.66 -6.41
N LEU A 235 16.79 16.37 -6.05
CA LEU A 235 15.88 15.75 -5.09
C LEU A 235 15.95 16.37 -3.68
N VAL A 236 17.11 16.88 -3.28
CA VAL A 236 17.27 17.60 -2.00
C VAL A 236 16.44 18.88 -1.94
N ASN A 237 16.17 19.51 -3.09
CA ASN A 237 15.37 20.72 -3.18
C ASN A 237 13.88 20.42 -3.39
N SER A 238 13.54 19.26 -3.97
CA SER A 238 12.15 18.87 -4.21
C SER A 238 11.56 17.98 -3.12
N ASN A 239 12.32 17.61 -2.09
CA ASN A 239 11.87 16.76 -0.98
C ASN A 239 12.45 17.27 0.35
N VAL A 240 11.89 16.80 1.46
CA VAL A 240 12.29 17.21 2.80
C VAL A 240 13.03 16.08 3.51
N PHE A 241 14.30 16.31 3.83
CA PHE A 241 15.12 15.36 4.56
C PHE A 241 15.35 15.85 5.98
N TYR A 242 15.02 15.00 6.94
CA TYR A 242 15.49 15.12 8.31
C TYR A 242 16.69 14.18 8.51
N PRO A 243 17.43 14.27 9.63
CA PRO A 243 18.58 13.40 9.84
C PRO A 243 18.26 11.91 9.62
N ASN A 244 19.03 11.28 8.75
CA ASN A 244 19.17 9.83 8.61
C ASN A 244 20.68 9.54 8.83
N PRO A 245 21.08 8.51 9.59
CA PRO A 245 22.45 8.37 10.09
C PRO A 245 23.56 8.35 9.04
N ARG A 246 23.26 7.88 7.82
CA ARG A 246 24.26 7.76 6.75
C ARG A 246 24.24 8.91 5.75
N GLY A 247 23.16 9.69 5.70
CA GLY A 247 23.02 10.86 4.84
C GLY A 247 21.66 10.97 4.17
N THR A 248 21.51 11.97 3.30
CA THR A 248 20.25 12.28 2.63
C THR A 248 19.98 11.33 1.46
N ILE A 249 20.91 11.21 0.51
CA ILE A 249 20.77 10.43 -0.71
C ILE A 249 22.06 9.64 -0.97
N LEU A 250 21.93 8.36 -1.30
CA LEU A 250 23.01 7.51 -1.80
C LEU A 250 22.75 7.13 -3.25
N VAL A 251 23.75 7.27 -4.13
CA VAL A 251 23.77 6.68 -5.47
C VAL A 251 24.75 5.51 -5.47
N THR A 252 24.30 4.29 -5.80
CA THR A 252 25.14 3.08 -5.70
C THR A 252 24.71 1.96 -6.65
N ASP A 253 25.67 1.18 -7.17
CA ASP A 253 25.40 -0.04 -7.95
C ASP A 253 24.93 -1.23 -7.09
N SER A 254 25.04 -1.13 -5.76
CA SER A 254 24.74 -2.25 -4.84
C SER A 254 23.75 -1.84 -3.75
N PRO A 255 22.53 -1.40 -4.11
CA PRO A 255 21.56 -0.83 -3.17
C PRO A 255 21.03 -1.84 -2.14
N LEU A 256 21.20 -3.14 -2.39
CA LEU A 256 20.72 -4.24 -1.55
C LEU A 256 21.84 -4.99 -0.82
N ALA A 257 23.08 -4.49 -0.84
CA ALA A 257 24.24 -5.20 -0.27
C ALA A 257 24.09 -5.53 1.23
N GLU A 258 23.24 -4.77 1.93
CA GLU A 258 23.03 -4.89 3.38
C GLU A 258 21.79 -5.71 3.75
N ILE A 259 21.02 -6.18 2.76
CA ILE A 259 19.96 -7.15 3.00
C ILE A 259 20.64 -8.52 3.17
N GLY A 260 20.91 -8.87 4.42
CA GLY A 260 21.35 -10.23 4.78
C GLY A 260 20.31 -11.25 4.30
N ARG A 261 20.76 -12.25 3.54
CA ARG A 261 19.93 -13.39 3.14
C ARG A 261 19.66 -14.32 4.31
#